data_AF-A0A958NKK5-F1
#
_entry.id   AF-A0A958NKK5-F1
#
_cell.length_a   1.000
_cell.length_b   1.000
_cell.length_c   1.000
_cell.angle_alpha   90.00
_cell.angle_beta   90.00
_cell.angle_gamma   90.00
#
_symmetry.space_group_name_H-M   'P 1'
#
loop_
_entity.id
_entity.type
_entity.pdbx_description
1 polymer ?
#
loop_
_entity_poly.entity_id
_entity_poly.type
_entity_poly.pdbx_seq_one_letter_code
_entity_poly.pdbx_strand_id
1 'polypeptide(L)'
;IDGFDSFDVFQIDYNTIELYNPFSDTSYFLHGYQRATFDYDFVFYDNIHYFLQEYDAWEKVYTSNFGAINEFDNENYLQFLSGGNDSTFRSSQDVNIFNPDNIYWDYTGIYGVGDVSGNMYLKTLTLDYDFFDNEFFELSVINDGTIEIYHPNSGTVYEFEGRGYIAYYRSSDTQGRIIEKSEQPKKRKQKT
;
A
#
# COMPACT_ATOMS: atom_id res chain seq x y z
N ILE A 1 5.44 19.99 22.17
CA ILE A 1 5.18 19.51 23.55
C ILE A 1 6.45 18.80 23.94
N ASP A 2 7.32 19.48 24.68
CA ASP A 2 8.48 18.84 25.32
C ASP A 2 8.11 18.60 26.77
N GLY A 3 8.09 17.34 27.17
CA GLY A 3 7.76 16.88 28.52
C GLY A 3 8.39 15.52 28.78
N PHE A 4 8.67 15.24 30.05
CA PHE A 4 9.09 13.90 30.47
C PHE A 4 7.84 13.12 30.85
N ASP A 5 7.65 11.98 30.22
CA ASP A 5 6.58 11.04 30.57
C ASP A 5 7.21 9.83 31.27
N SER A 6 6.60 9.39 32.36
CA SER A 6 7.11 8.26 33.17
C SER A 6 6.16 7.10 33.06
N PHE A 7 6.72 5.92 32.82
CA PHE A 7 5.96 4.68 32.68
C PHE A 7 6.42 3.67 33.72
N ASP A 8 5.47 3.00 34.35
CA ASP A 8 5.71 1.76 35.06
C ASP A 8 5.83 0.64 34.02
N VAL A 9 6.87 -0.19 34.15
CA VAL A 9 7.17 -1.24 33.17
C VAL A 9 6.87 -2.60 33.79
N PHE A 10 5.96 -3.34 33.18
CA PHE A 10 5.61 -4.69 33.59
C PHE A 10 5.99 -5.69 32.51
N GLN A 11 6.66 -6.78 32.89
CA GLN A 11 6.80 -7.92 32.01
C GLN A 11 5.53 -8.76 32.08
N ILE A 12 4.83 -8.89 30.95
CA ILE A 12 3.59 -9.66 30.87
C ILE A 12 3.90 -11.13 30.59
N ASP A 13 4.82 -11.39 29.66
CA ASP A 13 5.28 -12.72 29.32
C ASP A 13 6.71 -12.70 28.75
N TYR A 14 7.12 -13.78 28.06
CA TYR A 14 8.48 -13.94 27.55
C TYR A 14 8.84 -12.96 26.43
N ASN A 15 7.85 -12.37 25.74
CA ASN A 15 8.08 -11.44 24.65
C ASN A 15 7.21 -10.17 24.70
N THR A 16 6.40 -9.98 25.74
CA THR A 16 5.52 -8.83 25.87
C THR A 16 5.88 -8.02 27.12
N ILE A 17 6.07 -6.72 26.95
CA ILE A 17 6.13 -5.76 28.05
C ILE A 17 4.97 -4.76 27.95
N GLU A 18 4.43 -4.38 29.10
CA GLU A 18 3.47 -3.30 29.25
C GLU A 18 4.21 -2.06 29.76
N LEU A 19 3.96 -0.92 29.11
CA LEU A 19 4.31 0.41 29.61
C LEU A 19 3.01 1.07 30.09
N TYR A 20 2.84 1.13 31.40
CA TYR A 20 1.68 1.74 32.04
C TYR A 20 2.00 3.19 32.43
N ASN A 21 1.17 4.13 32.01
CA ASN A 21 1.23 5.52 32.45
C ASN A 21 0.20 5.74 33.58
N PRO A 22 0.62 5.87 34.85
CA PRO A 22 -0.29 6.06 35.98
C PRO A 22 -0.98 7.43 35.99
N PHE A 23 -0.44 8.43 35.25
CA PHE A 23 -1.04 9.76 35.18
C PHE A 23 -2.21 9.82 34.21
N SER A 24 -2.18 9.00 33.15
CA SER A 24 -3.24 8.94 32.13
C SER A 24 -4.06 7.65 32.18
N ASP A 25 -3.72 6.72 33.09
CA ASP A 25 -4.33 5.39 33.20
C ASP A 25 -4.34 4.65 31.85
N THR A 26 -3.21 4.71 31.14
CA THR A 26 -3.07 4.17 29.77
C THR A 26 -1.95 3.14 29.72
N SER A 27 -2.20 2.01 29.06
CA SER A 27 -1.21 0.95 28.86
C SER A 27 -0.84 0.80 27.39
N TYR A 28 0.46 0.69 27.13
CA TYR A 28 1.01 0.36 25.81
C TYR A 28 1.68 -1.02 25.89
N PHE A 29 1.28 -1.94 25.01
CA PHE A 29 1.87 -3.28 24.94
C PHE A 29 2.89 -3.35 23.80
N LEU A 30 4.11 -3.76 24.12
CA LEU A 30 5.19 -3.98 23.17
C LEU A 30 5.45 -5.47 23.04
N HIS A 31 5.10 -6.03 21.89
CA HIS A 31 5.36 -7.43 21.54
C HIS A 31 6.68 -7.54 20.76
N GLY A 32 7.67 -8.16 21.39
CA GLY A 32 8.96 -8.45 20.80
C GLY A 32 8.93 -9.72 19.94
N TYR A 33 9.70 -9.69 18.85
CA TYR A 33 9.90 -10.83 17.98
C TYR A 33 11.39 -11.09 17.75
N GLN A 34 11.78 -12.36 17.66
CA GLN A 34 13.14 -12.72 17.28
C GLN A 34 13.34 -12.44 15.78
N ARG A 35 14.30 -11.59 15.44
CA ARG A 35 14.57 -11.18 14.04
C ARG A 35 14.78 -12.36 13.08
N ALA A 36 15.32 -13.48 13.57
CA ALA A 36 15.62 -14.66 12.77
C ALA A 36 14.38 -15.45 12.33
N THR A 37 13.26 -15.32 13.05
CA THR A 37 12.01 -16.04 12.77
C THR A 37 10.84 -15.07 12.52
N PHE A 38 11.13 -13.77 12.39
CA PHE A 38 10.11 -12.77 12.18
C PHE A 38 9.65 -12.79 10.73
N ASP A 39 8.34 -12.83 10.55
CA ASP A 39 7.71 -12.78 9.24
C ASP A 39 7.54 -11.31 8.81
N TYR A 40 8.56 -10.79 8.12
CA TYR A 40 8.52 -9.43 7.57
C TYR A 40 7.48 -9.33 6.44
N ASP A 41 7.22 -10.43 5.73
CA ASP A 41 6.30 -10.48 4.62
C ASP A 41 4.86 -10.34 5.17
N PHE A 42 4.54 -10.97 6.31
CA PHE A 42 3.26 -10.78 7.03
C PHE A 42 2.96 -9.30 7.30
N VAL A 43 3.87 -8.60 7.99
CA VAL A 43 3.65 -7.19 8.35
C VAL A 43 3.55 -6.31 7.12
N PHE A 44 4.31 -6.62 6.07
CA PHE A 44 4.21 -5.92 4.80
C PHE A 44 2.81 -6.09 4.17
N TYR A 45 2.30 -7.32 4.10
CA TYR A 45 0.98 -7.59 3.53
C TYR A 45 -0.17 -7.06 4.40
N ASP A 46 -0.02 -7.07 5.73
CA ASP A 46 -0.95 -6.43 6.67
C ASP A 46 -1.06 -4.92 6.43
N ASN A 47 0.02 -4.31 5.93
CA ASN A 47 0.12 -2.87 5.66
C ASN A 47 0.19 -2.54 4.16
N ILE A 48 -0.25 -3.46 3.29
CA ILE A 48 -0.16 -3.33 1.83
C ILE A 48 -0.88 -2.09 1.30
N HIS A 49 -1.89 -1.62 2.03
CA HIS A 49 -2.61 -0.40 1.70
C HIS A 49 -1.67 0.81 1.55
N TYR A 50 -0.69 0.95 2.46
CA TYR A 50 0.30 2.02 2.37
C TYR A 50 1.27 1.81 1.21
N PHE A 51 1.61 0.55 0.91
CA PHE A 51 2.46 0.21 -0.23
C PHE A 51 1.86 0.67 -1.55
N LEU A 52 0.55 0.52 -1.74
CA LEU A 52 -0.16 1.03 -2.92
C LEU A 52 -0.06 2.56 -3.08
N GLN A 53 0.08 3.29 -1.97
CA GLN A 53 0.19 4.76 -1.93
C GLN A 53 1.63 5.28 -2.03
N GLU A 54 2.63 4.40 -2.14
CA GLU A 54 4.04 4.80 -2.22
C GLU A 54 4.45 5.32 -3.61
N TYR A 55 3.55 5.31 -4.58
CA TYR A 55 3.82 5.71 -5.96
C TYR A 55 2.80 6.73 -6.45
N ASP A 56 3.26 7.72 -7.23
CA ASP A 56 2.40 8.70 -7.88
C ASP A 56 1.42 8.03 -8.85
N ALA A 57 1.86 6.96 -9.53
CA ALA A 57 1.00 6.14 -10.38
C ALA A 57 1.49 4.69 -10.46
N TRP A 58 0.59 3.79 -10.79
CA TRP A 58 0.82 2.42 -11.17
C TRP A 58 0.53 2.30 -12.66
N GLU A 59 1.53 2.01 -13.48
CA GLU A 59 1.43 1.87 -14.93
C GLU A 59 1.26 0.41 -15.31
N LYS A 60 0.22 0.09 -16.09
CA LYS A 60 0.00 -1.25 -16.61
C LYS A 60 1.10 -1.62 -17.59
N VAL A 61 1.85 -2.67 -17.28
CA VAL A 61 2.95 -3.18 -18.12
C VAL A 61 2.62 -4.50 -18.79
N TYR A 62 1.58 -5.19 -18.30
CA TYR A 62 1.17 -6.47 -18.82
C TYR A 62 -0.35 -6.67 -18.71
N THR A 63 -0.89 -7.40 -19.68
CA THR A 63 -2.25 -7.96 -19.68
C THR A 63 -2.16 -9.36 -20.26
N SER A 64 -2.77 -10.34 -19.60
CA SER A 64 -2.71 -11.73 -20.06
C SER A 64 -3.37 -11.95 -21.42
N ASN A 65 -2.81 -12.87 -22.20
CA ASN A 65 -3.40 -13.32 -23.47
C ASN A 65 -4.59 -14.29 -23.28
N PHE A 66 -5.08 -14.42 -22.06
CA PHE A 66 -6.23 -15.23 -21.67
C PHE A 66 -7.15 -14.41 -20.77
N GLY A 67 -8.39 -14.86 -20.65
CA GLY A 67 -9.47 -14.13 -19.99
C GLY A 67 -10.47 -13.56 -21.00
N ALA A 68 -11.66 -13.21 -20.51
CA ALA A 68 -12.68 -12.52 -21.30
C ALA A 68 -12.37 -11.01 -21.39
N ILE A 69 -12.68 -10.41 -22.54
CA ILE A 69 -12.58 -8.96 -22.72
C ILE A 69 -13.53 -8.27 -21.73
N ASN A 70 -13.06 -7.23 -21.07
CA ASN A 70 -13.78 -6.45 -20.07
C ASN A 70 -13.37 -4.97 -20.11
N GLU A 71 -14.16 -4.08 -19.51
CA GLU A 71 -13.93 -2.63 -19.60
C GLU A 71 -12.60 -2.20 -18.96
N PHE A 72 -12.16 -2.89 -17.90
CA PHE A 72 -10.90 -2.61 -17.23
C PHE A 72 -9.68 -2.89 -18.11
N ASP A 73 -9.82 -3.66 -19.21
CA ASP A 73 -8.74 -3.85 -20.19
C ASP A 73 -8.24 -2.49 -20.76
N ASN A 74 -9.07 -1.45 -20.73
CA ASN A 74 -8.71 -0.11 -21.22
C ASN A 74 -7.97 0.74 -20.18
N GLU A 75 -8.00 0.40 -18.89
CA GLU A 75 -7.34 1.16 -17.82
C GLU A 75 -5.84 0.89 -17.83
N ASN A 76 -5.03 1.93 -18.00
CA ASN A 76 -3.58 1.83 -18.14
C ASN A 76 -2.83 2.42 -16.95
N TYR A 77 -3.44 3.32 -16.19
CA TYR A 77 -2.85 3.86 -14.97
C TYR A 77 -3.84 3.81 -13.80
N LEU A 78 -3.31 3.50 -12.62
CA LEU A 78 -4.02 3.63 -11.35
C LEU A 78 -3.23 4.54 -10.41
N GLN A 79 -3.92 5.26 -9.52
CA GLN A 79 -3.29 6.00 -8.42
C GLN A 79 -4.08 5.77 -7.14
N PHE A 80 -3.37 5.47 -6.05
CA PHE A 80 -3.96 5.33 -4.72
C PHE A 80 -3.49 6.49 -3.86
N LEU A 81 -4.42 7.34 -3.45
CA LEU A 81 -4.10 8.59 -2.78
C LEU A 81 -3.97 8.39 -1.28
N SER A 82 -2.89 8.92 -0.72
CA SER A 82 -2.75 9.10 0.73
C SER A 82 -3.42 10.41 1.14
N GLY A 83 -4.24 10.39 2.20
CA GLY A 83 -4.92 11.56 2.73
C GLY A 83 -6.44 11.59 2.49
N GLY A 84 -7.14 12.30 3.38
CA GLY A 84 -8.60 12.30 3.42
C GLY A 84 -9.15 11.10 4.17
N ASN A 85 -9.88 10.22 3.48
CA ASN A 85 -10.43 8.97 4.02
C ASN A 85 -9.50 7.76 3.85
N ASP A 86 -8.29 7.97 3.31
CA ASP A 86 -7.31 6.92 2.95
C ASP A 86 -7.94 5.80 2.13
N SER A 87 -8.86 6.13 1.23
CA SER A 87 -9.50 5.14 0.37
C SER A 87 -9.82 5.67 -1.01
N THR A 88 -9.27 6.81 -1.41
CA THR A 88 -9.52 7.38 -2.75
C THR A 88 -8.55 6.79 -3.75
N PHE A 89 -9.06 6.35 -4.91
CA PHE A 89 -8.23 5.99 -6.06
C PHE A 89 -8.61 6.80 -7.31
N ARG A 90 -7.72 6.78 -8.29
CA ARG A 90 -7.97 7.29 -9.64
C ARG A 90 -7.57 6.26 -10.68
N SER A 91 -8.22 6.30 -11.84
CA SER A 91 -7.86 5.48 -12.99
C SER A 91 -7.77 6.34 -14.26
N SER A 92 -7.02 5.87 -15.25
CA SER A 92 -6.82 6.55 -16.52
C SER A 92 -6.60 5.55 -17.65
N GLN A 93 -7.17 5.88 -18.80
CA GLN A 93 -7.02 5.18 -20.08
C GLN A 93 -5.90 5.78 -20.94
N ASP A 94 -5.20 6.82 -20.47
CA ASP A 94 -4.06 7.39 -21.16
C ASP A 94 -2.99 6.32 -21.48
N VAL A 95 -2.15 6.59 -22.47
CA VAL A 95 -1.09 5.66 -22.89
C VAL A 95 0.23 6.39 -23.08
N ASN A 96 1.33 5.71 -22.76
CA ASN A 96 2.70 6.19 -23.00
C ASN A 96 3.01 7.55 -22.33
N ILE A 97 2.51 7.76 -21.12
CA ILE A 97 2.78 8.97 -20.36
C ILE A 97 4.12 8.84 -19.63
N PHE A 98 5.10 9.68 -20.00
CA PHE A 98 6.44 9.61 -19.42
C PHE A 98 6.55 10.23 -18.02
N ASN A 99 5.87 11.34 -17.78
CA ASN A 99 5.81 11.98 -16.46
C ASN A 99 4.43 11.71 -15.83
N PRO A 100 4.35 11.01 -14.68
CA PRO A 100 3.09 10.76 -13.97
C PRO A 100 2.23 12.01 -13.72
N ASP A 101 2.85 13.18 -13.54
CA ASP A 101 2.12 14.45 -13.34
C ASP A 101 1.22 14.85 -14.53
N ASN A 102 1.50 14.30 -15.72
CA ASN A 102 0.77 14.60 -16.94
C ASN A 102 -0.36 13.61 -17.23
N ILE A 103 -0.58 12.60 -16.38
CA ILE A 103 -1.67 11.64 -16.54
C ILE A 103 -3.00 12.37 -16.35
N TYR A 104 -3.89 12.24 -17.34
CA TYR A 104 -5.26 12.70 -17.21
C TYR A 104 -6.09 11.61 -16.52
N TRP A 105 -6.54 11.88 -15.29
CA TRP A 105 -7.35 10.95 -14.52
C TRP A 105 -8.81 10.97 -14.99
N ASP A 106 -9.21 9.94 -15.73
CA ASP A 106 -10.56 9.79 -16.28
C ASP A 106 -11.60 9.54 -15.19
N TYR A 107 -11.20 8.87 -14.11
CA TYR A 107 -12.09 8.50 -13.03
C TYR A 107 -11.46 8.71 -11.65
N THR A 108 -12.31 8.96 -10.65
CA THR A 108 -11.94 9.03 -9.22
C THR A 108 -13.02 8.35 -8.39
N GLY A 109 -12.64 7.38 -7.57
CA GLY A 109 -13.58 6.63 -6.73
C GLY A 109 -12.96 6.15 -5.44
N ILE A 110 -13.55 5.11 -4.85
CA ILE A 110 -13.11 4.54 -3.57
C ILE A 110 -12.54 3.13 -3.78
N TYR A 111 -11.41 2.82 -3.16
CA TYR A 111 -10.85 1.48 -3.15
C TYR A 111 -10.86 0.87 -1.76
N GLY A 112 -10.93 -0.45 -1.72
CA GLY A 112 -10.81 -1.24 -0.51
C GLY A 112 -9.79 -2.37 -0.69
N VAL A 113 -8.98 -2.61 0.33
CA VAL A 113 -8.11 -3.78 0.38
C VAL A 113 -8.57 -4.69 1.52
N GLY A 114 -8.76 -5.97 1.21
CA GLY A 114 -9.23 -6.97 2.17
C GLY A 114 -8.31 -8.18 2.25
N ASP A 115 -8.47 -8.96 3.32
CA ASP A 115 -7.74 -10.20 3.54
C ASP A 115 -8.43 -11.39 2.86
N VAL A 116 -7.63 -12.29 2.29
CA VAL A 116 -8.12 -13.60 1.86
C VAL A 116 -7.91 -14.63 2.97
N SER A 117 -9.00 -15.23 3.43
CA SER A 117 -8.95 -16.23 4.49
C SER A 117 -8.07 -17.42 4.09
N GLY A 118 -7.12 -17.76 4.96
CA GLY A 118 -6.16 -18.85 4.72
C GLY A 118 -4.99 -18.50 3.79
N ASN A 119 -4.91 -17.27 3.26
CA ASN A 119 -3.79 -16.80 2.48
C ASN A 119 -3.39 -15.36 2.84
N MET A 120 -2.40 -15.23 3.72
CA MET A 120 -1.88 -13.93 4.18
C MET A 120 -1.11 -13.13 3.12
N TYR A 121 -0.70 -13.78 2.02
CA TYR A 121 0.06 -13.16 0.93
C TYR A 121 -0.81 -12.86 -0.31
N LEU A 122 -2.13 -13.02 -0.17
CA LEU A 122 -3.11 -12.67 -1.18
C LEU A 122 -4.13 -11.72 -0.57
N LYS A 123 -4.46 -10.67 -1.29
CA LYS A 123 -5.39 -9.65 -0.85
C LYS A 123 -6.52 -9.52 -1.85
N THR A 124 -7.63 -8.97 -1.42
CA THR A 124 -8.66 -8.51 -2.34
C THR A 124 -8.46 -7.03 -2.59
N LEU A 125 -8.63 -6.58 -3.83
CA LEU A 125 -8.69 -5.17 -4.19
C LEU A 125 -10.06 -4.92 -4.84
N THR A 126 -10.85 -4.05 -4.25
CA THR A 126 -12.12 -3.60 -4.82
C THR A 126 -11.96 -2.16 -5.27
N LEU A 127 -12.34 -1.87 -6.51
CA LEU A 127 -12.43 -0.52 -7.06
C LEU A 127 -13.90 -0.16 -7.23
N ASP A 128 -14.36 0.85 -6.50
CA ASP A 128 -15.74 1.32 -6.52
C ASP A 128 -15.86 2.54 -7.46
N TYR A 129 -16.56 2.32 -8.56
CA TYR A 129 -16.79 3.33 -9.59
C TYR A 129 -18.09 4.16 -9.37
N ASP A 130 -18.60 4.18 -8.14
CA ASP A 130 -19.77 4.91 -7.60
C ASP A 130 -21.08 4.65 -8.36
N PHE A 131 -21.17 5.17 -9.58
CA PHE A 131 -22.32 4.99 -10.47
C PHE A 131 -22.25 3.71 -11.33
N PHE A 132 -21.07 3.13 -11.47
CA PHE A 132 -20.85 1.88 -12.21
C PHE A 132 -20.74 0.69 -11.26
N ASP A 133 -20.69 -0.52 -11.82
CA ASP A 133 -20.41 -1.72 -11.02
C ASP A 133 -18.99 -1.65 -10.44
N ASN A 134 -18.77 -2.39 -9.35
CA ASN A 134 -17.46 -2.47 -8.72
C ASN A 134 -16.60 -3.51 -9.42
N GLU A 135 -15.34 -3.19 -9.69
CA GLU A 135 -14.34 -4.19 -10.08
C GLU A 135 -13.73 -4.85 -8.84
N PHE A 136 -13.62 -6.17 -8.91
CA PHE A 136 -13.05 -6.99 -7.85
C PHE A 136 -11.83 -7.75 -8.39
N PHE A 137 -10.72 -7.63 -7.67
CA PHE A 137 -9.47 -8.29 -8.01
C PHE A 137 -8.89 -9.06 -6.82
N GLU A 138 -8.10 -10.08 -7.14
CA GLU A 138 -7.11 -10.62 -6.22
C GLU A 138 -5.78 -9.89 -6.47
N LEU A 139 -5.16 -9.34 -5.42
CA LEU A 139 -3.94 -8.55 -5.45
C LEU A 139 -2.79 -9.33 -4.83
N SER A 140 -1.67 -9.41 -5.55
CA SER A 140 -0.41 -9.93 -5.06
C SER A 140 0.76 -8.98 -5.41
N VAL A 141 1.86 -9.09 -4.65
CA VAL A 141 3.06 -8.26 -4.87
C VAL A 141 4.15 -9.13 -5.47
N ILE A 142 4.57 -8.81 -6.70
CA ILE A 142 5.69 -9.48 -7.38
C ILE A 142 7.01 -8.98 -6.77
N ASN A 143 7.15 -7.66 -6.63
CA ASN A 143 8.33 -7.04 -6.01
C ASN A 143 8.00 -5.63 -5.49
N ASP A 144 9.00 -4.93 -4.94
CA ASP A 144 8.87 -3.60 -4.32
C ASP A 144 8.32 -2.49 -5.25
N GLY A 145 8.24 -2.71 -6.56
CA GLY A 145 7.67 -1.79 -7.53
C GLY A 145 6.75 -2.43 -8.56
N THR A 146 6.33 -3.69 -8.35
CA THR A 146 5.42 -4.38 -9.29
C THR A 146 4.35 -5.14 -8.52
N ILE A 147 3.10 -4.90 -8.87
CA ILE A 147 1.94 -5.66 -8.38
C ILE A 147 1.31 -6.45 -9.51
N GLU A 148 0.66 -7.54 -9.15
CA GLU A 148 -0.23 -8.30 -10.02
C GLU A 148 -1.65 -8.20 -9.48
N ILE A 149 -2.60 -7.91 -10.36
CA ILE A 149 -4.03 -7.97 -10.04
C ILE A 149 -4.71 -8.96 -10.99
N TYR A 150 -5.42 -9.93 -10.43
CA TYR A 150 -6.19 -10.93 -11.15
C TYR A 150 -7.67 -10.58 -11.05
N HIS A 151 -8.36 -10.50 -12.19
CA HIS A 151 -9.79 -10.23 -12.27
C HIS A 151 -10.58 -11.54 -12.37
N PRO A 152 -11.21 -12.02 -11.27
CA PRO A 152 -11.77 -13.39 -11.25
C PRO A 152 -12.94 -13.60 -12.21
N ASN A 153 -13.70 -12.54 -12.50
CA ASN A 153 -14.87 -12.62 -13.37
C ASN A 153 -14.49 -12.86 -14.84
N SER A 154 -13.42 -12.19 -15.32
CA SER A 154 -12.94 -12.40 -16.68
C SER A 154 -11.87 -13.49 -16.78
N GLY A 155 -11.15 -13.77 -15.69
CA GLY A 155 -9.95 -14.59 -15.71
C GLY A 155 -8.71 -13.88 -16.26
N THR A 156 -8.74 -12.55 -16.37
CA THR A 156 -7.61 -11.74 -16.88
C THR A 156 -6.64 -11.41 -15.75
N VAL A 157 -5.34 -11.46 -16.04
CA VAL A 157 -4.25 -11.02 -15.15
C VAL A 157 -3.64 -9.75 -15.71
N TYR A 158 -3.39 -8.77 -14.83
CA TYR A 158 -2.69 -7.54 -15.17
C TYR A 158 -1.49 -7.35 -14.23
N GLU A 159 -0.39 -6.81 -14.75
CA GLU A 159 0.73 -6.35 -13.91
C GLU A 159 0.89 -4.84 -14.04
N PHE A 160 1.15 -4.21 -12.91
CA PHE A 160 1.38 -2.77 -12.83
C PHE A 160 2.71 -2.46 -12.17
N GLU A 161 3.48 -1.54 -12.76
CA GLU A 161 4.72 -1.02 -12.23
C GLU A 161 4.54 0.36 -11.61
N GLY A 162 5.13 0.58 -10.43
CA GLY A 162 5.10 1.84 -9.72
C GLY A 162 5.95 2.91 -10.41
N ARG A 163 5.39 4.12 -10.55
CA ARG A 163 5.98 5.31 -11.15
C ARG A 163 5.94 6.46 -10.16
N GLY A 164 7.02 7.24 -10.09
CA GLY A 164 7.12 8.36 -9.15
C GLY A 164 7.09 7.87 -7.69
N TYR A 165 8.13 7.16 -7.25
CA TYR A 165 8.21 6.71 -5.86
C TYR A 165 8.23 7.91 -4.89
N ILE A 166 7.27 7.94 -3.97
CA ILE A 166 7.09 8.95 -2.95
C ILE A 166 7.89 8.55 -1.71
N ALA A 167 9.06 9.14 -1.56
CA ALA A 167 9.91 8.89 -0.40
C ALA A 167 9.51 9.79 0.79
N TYR A 168 8.89 9.20 1.81
CA TYR A 168 8.64 9.87 3.09
C TYR A 168 9.92 9.92 3.93
N TYR A 169 10.74 10.95 3.73
CA TYR A 169 11.86 11.21 4.63
C TYR A 169 11.36 11.97 5.87
N ARG A 170 11.57 11.40 7.06
CA ARG A 170 11.58 12.20 8.29
C ARG A 170 12.83 13.08 8.27
N SER A 171 12.69 14.32 7.79
CA SER A 171 13.74 15.33 7.91
C SER A 171 14.01 15.59 9.41
N SER A 172 15.25 15.48 9.85
CA SER A 172 15.66 15.85 11.22
C SER A 172 15.85 17.36 11.40
N ASP A 173 15.11 18.17 10.66
CA ASP A 173 15.08 19.62 10.85
C ASP A 173 13.91 19.99 11.75
N THR A 174 14.18 20.90 12.68
CA THR A 174 13.37 21.32 13.84
C THR A 174 12.00 21.93 13.51
N GLN A 175 11.51 21.78 12.27
CA GLN A 175 10.26 22.33 11.76
C GLN A 175 9.31 21.27 11.17
N GLY A 176 9.64 19.98 11.21
CA GLY A 176 8.70 18.90 10.88
C GLY A 176 8.17 18.89 9.44
N ARG A 177 8.87 19.54 8.50
CA ARG A 177 8.47 19.55 7.08
C ARG A 177 8.92 18.27 6.37
N ILE A 178 7.94 17.57 5.82
CA ILE A 178 8.14 16.45 4.89
C ILE A 178 8.70 17.03 3.59
N ILE A 179 9.87 16.54 3.17
CA ILE A 179 10.44 16.88 1.86
C ILE A 179 10.13 15.72 0.93
N GLU A 180 9.18 15.92 0.03
CA GLU A 180 8.93 15.03 -1.09
C GLU A 180 10.14 15.11 -2.04
N LYS A 181 10.83 13.99 -2.23
CA LYS A 181 11.80 13.83 -3.32
C LYS A 181 11.27 12.74 -4.23
N SER A 182 10.79 13.13 -5.41
CA SER A 182 10.65 12.21 -6.52
C SER A 182 12.04 11.83 -7.04
N GLU A 183 12.16 10.66 -7.67
CA GLU A 183 13.35 10.17 -8.40
C GLU A 183 14.48 9.44 -7.62
N GLN A 184 14.20 8.77 -6.50
CA GLN A 184 15.15 7.78 -5.94
C GLN A 184 14.55 6.37 -5.98
N PRO A 185 15.23 5.36 -6.56
CA PRO A 185 14.78 3.98 -6.48
C PRO A 185 14.77 3.51 -5.02
N LYS A 186 13.78 2.68 -4.68
CA LYS A 186 13.58 2.15 -3.33
C LYS A 186 14.84 1.42 -2.85
N LYS A 187 15.40 1.84 -1.72
CA LYS A 187 16.59 1.21 -1.12
C LYS A 187 16.19 0.03 -0.23
N ARG A 188 15.62 -1.02 -0.81
CA ARG A 188 15.41 -2.31 -0.13
C ARG A 188 16.33 -3.38 -0.72
N LYS A 189 16.73 -4.35 0.09
CA LYS A 189 17.46 -5.52 -0.37
C LYS A 189 16.51 -6.33 -1.27
N GLN A 190 16.73 -6.30 -2.57
CA GLN A 190 16.03 -7.21 -3.48
C GLN A 190 16.49 -8.64 -3.19
N LYS A 191 15.55 -9.58 -3.03
CA LYS A 191 15.88 -11.00 -3.06
C LYS A 191 16.45 -11.29 -4.46
N THR A 192 17.74 -11.65 -4.51
CA THR A 192 18.40 -12.15 -5.73
C THR A 192 18.03 -13.60 -5.95
#